data_AF-X0UGG7-F1
#
_entry.id   AF-X0UGG7-F1
#
_cell.length_a   1.000
_cell.length_b   1.000
_cell.length_c   1.000
_cell.angle_alpha   90.00
_cell.angle_beta   90.00
_cell.angle_gamma   90.00
#
_symmetry.space_group_name_H-M   'P 1'
#
loop_
_entity.id
_entity.type
_entity.pdbx_description
1 polymer ?
#
loop_
_entity_poly.entity_id
_entity_poly.type
_entity_poly.pdbx_seq_one_letter_code
_entity_poly.pdbx_strand_id
1 'polypeptide(L)'
;MSCEEASKRLAEALNAYVQVEKELAPLVLSHIDTPELRAEPAVPDSENFERIEHLMREQEAAFERYQAALAAFMQARKAHHD
;
A
#
# COMPACT_ATOMS: atom_id res chain seq x y z
N MET A 1 -23.82 -8.64 2.86
CA MET A 1 -22.46 -8.86 3.40
C MET A 1 -22.54 -8.67 4.90
N SER A 2 -21.98 -9.58 5.70
CA SER A 2 -21.97 -9.43 7.17
C SER A 2 -20.85 -8.48 7.61
N CYS A 3 -20.95 -7.95 8.84
CA CYS A 3 -19.87 -7.16 9.44
C CYS A 3 -18.56 -7.98 9.55
N GLU A 4 -18.65 -9.27 9.85
CA GLU A 4 -17.50 -10.18 9.92
C GLU A 4 -16.82 -10.36 8.55
N GLU A 5 -17.61 -10.57 7.49
CA GLU A 5 -17.08 -10.70 6.13
C GLU A 5 -16.43 -9.40 5.66
N ALA A 6 -17.04 -8.25 5.95
CA ALA A 6 -16.46 -6.95 5.63
C ALA A 6 -15.17 -6.67 6.42
N SER A 7 -15.08 -7.12 7.68
CA SER A 7 -13.87 -7.01 8.51
C SER A 7 -12.72 -7.85 7.96
N LYS A 8 -13.00 -9.08 7.51
CA LYS A 8 -11.99 -9.95 6.87
C LYS A 8 -11.43 -9.31 5.60
N ARG A 9 -12.31 -8.81 4.72
CA ARG A 9 -11.90 -8.12 3.49
C ARG A 9 -11.08 -6.85 3.76
N LEU A 10 -11.42 -6.10 4.82
CA LEU A 10 -10.63 -4.94 5.25
C LEU A 10 -9.22 -5.35 5.71
N ALA A 11 -9.11 -6.40 6.52
CA ALA A 11 -7.82 -6.91 6.99
C ALA A 11 -6.94 -7.41 5.84
N GLU A 12 -7.53 -8.11 4.86
CA GLU A 12 -6.83 -8.56 3.65
C GLU A 12 -6.31 -7.39 2.82
N ALA A 13 -7.16 -6.38 2.58
CA ALA A 13 -6.76 -5.19 1.81
C ALA A 13 -5.68 -4.37 2.53
N LEU A 14 -5.78 -4.21 3.85
CA LEU A 14 -4.76 -3.53 4.65
C LEU A 14 -3.43 -4.29 4.61
N ASN A 15 -3.46 -5.62 4.75
CA ASN A 15 -2.25 -6.43 4.67
C ASN A 15 -1.57 -6.29 3.31
N ALA A 16 -2.33 -6.32 2.21
CA ALA A 16 -1.79 -6.14 0.87
C ALA A 16 -1.11 -4.76 0.71
N TYR A 17 -1.75 -3.69 1.17
CA TYR A 17 -1.17 -2.34 1.15
C TYR A 17 0.14 -2.26 1.95
N VAL A 18 0.14 -2.78 3.18
CA VAL A 18 1.32 -2.76 4.07
C VAL A 18 2.51 -3.54 3.49
N GLN A 19 2.27 -4.65 2.78
CA GLN A 19 3.38 -5.39 2.15
C GLN A 19 4.05 -4.57 1.06
N VAL A 20 3.28 -3.87 0.21
CA VAL A 20 3.84 -3.00 -0.82
C VAL A 20 4.64 -1.85 -0.19
N GLU A 21 4.13 -1.23 0.88
CA GLU A 21 4.87 -0.17 1.58
C GLU A 21 6.20 -0.65 2.18
N LYS A 22 6.23 -1.88 2.73
CA LYS A 22 7.46 -2.46 3.29
C LYS A 22 8.54 -2.68 2.24
N GLU A 23 8.16 -2.96 1.00
CA GLU A 23 9.10 -3.10 -0.12
C GLU A 23 9.49 -1.76 -0.72
N LEU A 24 8.53 -0.84 -0.88
CA LEU A 24 8.74 0.45 -1.52
C LEU A 24 9.55 1.42 -0.65
N ALA A 25 9.26 1.51 0.65
CA ALA A 25 9.89 2.47 1.55
C ALA A 25 11.44 2.42 1.56
N PRO A 26 12.09 1.25 1.74
CA PRO A 26 13.56 1.20 1.72
C PRO A 26 14.14 1.56 0.35
N LEU A 27 13.46 1.21 -0.75
CA LEU A 27 13.92 1.55 -2.10
C LEU A 27 13.87 3.05 -2.34
N VAL A 28 12.76 3.71 -1.99
CA VAL A 28 12.64 5.17 -2.09
C VAL A 28 13.66 5.88 -1.19
N LEU A 29 13.83 5.42 0.05
CA LEU A 29 14.81 5.99 0.98
C LEU A 29 16.26 5.81 0.50
N SER A 30 16.57 4.75 -0.25
CA SER A 30 17.90 4.56 -0.83
C SER A 30 18.27 5.59 -1.92
N HIS A 31 17.28 6.30 -2.47
CA HIS A 31 17.46 7.30 -3.53
C HIS A 31 17.42 8.74 -3.00
N ILE A 32 16.97 8.93 -1.76
CA ILE A 32 16.99 10.23 -1.09
C ILE A 32 18.30 10.30 -0.31
N ASP A 33 19.07 11.38 -0.48
CA ASP A 33 20.36 11.63 0.17
C ASP A 33 20.17 11.76 1.69
N THR A 34 20.03 10.61 2.34
CA THR A 34 19.89 10.46 3.78
C THR A 34 21.32 10.35 4.30
N PRO A 35 21.77 11.17 5.27
CA PRO A 35 23.19 11.25 5.68
C PRO A 35 23.87 9.91 6.04
N GLU A 36 23.08 8.88 6.31
CA GLU A 36 23.49 7.53 6.74
C GLU A 36 23.52 6.50 5.58
N LEU A 37 22.89 6.81 4.44
CA LEU A 37 22.76 5.95 3.27
C LEU A 37 23.33 6.71 2.07
N ARG A 38 24.49 6.30 1.55
CA ARG A 38 24.98 6.84 0.27
C ARG A 38 23.90 6.63 -0.78
N ALA A 39 23.23 7.69 -1.21
CA ALA A 39 22.19 7.59 -2.22
C ALA A 39 22.82 7.16 -3.54
N GLU A 40 22.37 6.01 -4.07
CA GLU A 40 22.65 5.70 -5.46
C GLU A 40 21.76 6.62 -6.31
N PRO A 41 22.32 7.29 -7.33
CA PRO A 41 21.52 8.15 -8.19
C PRO A 41 20.41 7.33 -8.84
N ALA A 42 19.19 7.86 -8.81
CA ALA A 42 18.04 7.33 -9.54
C ALA A 42 18.30 7.45 -11.04
N VAL A 43 18.88 6.40 -11.65
CA VAL A 43 19.13 6.35 -13.10
C VAL A 43 17.84 5.87 -13.77
N PRO A 44 17.22 6.68 -14.67
CA PRO A 44 16.11 6.20 -15.49
C PRO A 44 16.50 4.92 -16.22
N ASP A 45 15.55 4.00 -16.39
CA ASP A 45 15.76 2.67 -17.00
C ASP A 45 16.71 1.73 -16.23
N SER A 46 17.05 2.06 -14.97
CA SER A 46 17.67 1.08 -14.07
C SER A 46 16.62 0.14 -13.48
N GLU A 47 17.01 -1.10 -13.21
CA GLU A 47 16.15 -2.12 -12.59
C GLU A 47 15.51 -1.60 -11.28
N ASN A 48 16.26 -0.83 -10.48
CA ASN A 48 15.76 -0.23 -9.25
C ASN A 48 14.72 0.86 -9.51
N PHE A 49 14.94 1.72 -10.52
CA PHE A 49 13.99 2.78 -10.87
C PHE A 49 12.68 2.19 -11.42
N GLU A 50 12.76 1.22 -12.33
CA GLU A 50 11.59 0.50 -12.85
C GLU A 50 10.82 -0.23 -11.74
N ARG A 51 11.55 -0.86 -10.79
CA ARG A 51 10.96 -1.51 -9.63
C ARG A 51 10.23 -0.52 -8.72
N ILE A 52 10.81 0.65 -8.47
CA ILE A 52 10.16 1.72 -7.69
C ILE A 52 8.89 2.18 -8.39
N GLU A 53 8.93 2.48 -9.69
CA GLU A 53 7.73 2.87 -10.43
C GLU A 53 6.63 1.81 -10.39
N HIS A 54 7.00 0.54 -10.53
CA HIS A 54 6.07 -0.57 -10.44
C HIS A 54 5.43 -0.64 -9.05
N LEU A 55 6.24 -0.64 -7.99
CA LEU A 55 5.77 -0.69 -6.60
C LEU A 55 4.92 0.54 -6.24
N MET A 56 5.20 1.73 -6.78
CA MET A 56 4.36 2.92 -6.60
C MET A 56 2.97 2.72 -7.21
N ARG A 57 2.87 2.18 -8.43
CA ARG A 57 1.57 1.87 -9.06
C ARG A 57 0.81 0.78 -8.29
N GLU A 58 1.53 -0.23 -7.79
CA GLU A 58 0.94 -1.27 -6.95
C GLU A 58 0.45 -0.70 -5.60
N GLN A 59 1.19 0.23 -5.00
CA GLN A 59 0.82 0.88 -3.75
C GLN A 59 -0.48 1.66 -3.92
N GLU A 60 -0.60 2.43 -5.00
CA GLU A 60 -1.82 3.18 -5.32
C GLU A 60 -3.02 2.26 -5.48
N ALA A 61 -2.89 1.20 -6.28
CA ALA A 61 -3.96 0.22 -6.47
C ALA A 61 -4.33 -0.52 -5.17
N ALA A 62 -3.35 -0.84 -4.33
CA ALA A 62 -3.60 -1.48 -3.03
C ALA A 62 -4.30 -0.52 -2.06
N PHE A 63 -3.94 0.76 -2.08
CA PHE A 63 -4.56 1.81 -1.27
C PHE A 63 -6.03 2.02 -1.65
N GLU A 64 -6.35 2.08 -2.95
CA GLU A 64 -7.73 2.18 -3.44
C GLU A 64 -8.60 1.01 -2.94
N ARG A 65 -8.07 -0.23 -3.01
CA ARG A 65 -8.76 -1.43 -2.49
C ARG A 65 -8.97 -1.34 -0.98
N TYR A 66 -7.98 -0.87 -0.24
CA TYR A 66 -8.09 -0.64 1.20
C TYR A 66 -9.19 0.38 1.52
N GLN A 67 -9.22 1.51 0.82
CA GLN A 67 -10.26 2.53 1.00
C GLN A 67 -11.65 1.98 0.71
N ALA A 68 -11.82 1.22 -0.37
CA ALA A 68 -13.08 0.59 -0.72
C ALA A 68 -13.54 -0.43 0.35
N ALA A 69 -12.62 -1.26 0.84
CA ALA A 69 -12.92 -2.22 1.91
C ALA A 69 -13.27 -1.53 3.23
N LEU A 70 -12.62 -0.42 3.56
CA LEU A 70 -12.93 0.38 4.74
C LEU A 70 -14.34 0.99 4.64
N ALA A 71 -14.69 1.55 3.48
CA ALA A 71 -16.03 2.07 3.23
C ALA A 71 -17.11 0.98 3.37
N ALA A 72 -16.87 -0.20 2.79
CA ALA A 72 -17.78 -1.34 2.90
C ALA A 72 -17.94 -1.82 4.35
N PHE A 73 -16.86 -1.88 5.13
CA PHE A 73 -16.91 -2.22 6.54
C PHE A 73 -17.73 -1.21 7.35
N MET A 74 -17.52 0.09 7.12
CA MET A 74 -18.27 1.15 7.80
C MET A 74 -19.77 1.09 7.49
N GLN A 75 -20.13 0.78 6.24
CA GLN A 75 -21.53 0.58 5.84
C GLN A 75 -22.14 -0.67 6.50
N ALA A 76 -21.44 -1.79 6.49
CA ALA A 76 -21.90 -3.04 7.12
C ALA A 76 -22.08 -2.89 8.63
N ARG A 77 -21.17 -2.14 9.28
CA ARG A 77 -21.27 -1.83 10.72
C ARG A 77 -22.51 -1.00 11.01
N LYS A 78 -22.79 0.04 10.21
CA LYS A 78 -23.99 0.88 10.38
C LYS A 78 -25.28 0.05 10.28
N ALA A 79 -25.40 -0.77 9.24
CA ALA A 79 -26.57 -1.61 9.01
C ALA A 79 -26.77 -2.73 10.06
N HIS A 80 -25.75 -3.05 10.87
CA HIS A 80 -25.85 -3.99 11.98
C HIS A 80 -26.32 -3.32 13.30
N HIS A 81 -26.21 -1.99 13.40
CA HIS A 81 -26.65 -1.21 14.56
C HIS A 81 -28.04 -0.58 14.38
N ASP A 82 -28.50 -0.44 13.13
CA ASP A 82 -29.88 -0.10 12.77
C ASP A 82 -30.81 -1.33 12.91
#